data_AF-A0AAN9ATR8-F1
#
_entry.id   AF-A0AAN9ATR8-F1
#
_cell.length_a   1.000
_cell.length_b   1.000
_cell.length_c   1.000
_cell.angle_alpha   90.00
_cell.angle_beta   90.00
_cell.angle_gamma   90.00
#
_symmetry.space_group_name_H-M   'P 1'
#
loop_
_entity.id
_entity.type
_entity.pdbx_description
1 polymer ?
#
loop_
_entity_poly.entity_id
_entity_poly.type
_entity_poly.pdbx_seq_one_letter_code
_entity_poly.pdbx_strand_id
1 'polypeptide(L)'
;MLWVIFANTVVFGALYFENLLHAANDLISMPAQVILNSSFSQDTFFAISGVVTAVTFFKAVKGSGKLRPGHIIYYYLHRFVRVIPAYMVVLAVCACLIVHLADGPHWPPPLQQQCLEQWWTNLLFINNYFVSIEHMCMSWTWFLSSLMQFYWVAPLVLVPLAFGKKIIGFIIVGVFVAIHIGSTIVLELGINGDVLRRQSEYFWTIFQQPYCRVAPFALGLGLGFILDRLKFRFNMHKIAICAGWVVAFIFSTFLTLITYEENRYLLQDASGWSVATRTVHESLQRPLWALVVCWVVFACATGNGGIHQ
;
A
#
# COMPACT_ATOMS: atom_id res chain seq x y z
N MET A 1 -11.90 -2.35 1.38
CA MET A 1 -12.05 -1.54 2.61
C MET A 1 -12.32 -2.41 3.82
N LEU A 2 -13.30 -3.33 3.77
CA LEU A 2 -13.54 -4.28 4.87
C LEU A 2 -12.29 -5.07 5.28
N TRP A 3 -11.52 -5.58 4.31
CA TRP A 3 -10.27 -6.28 4.59
C TRP A 3 -9.25 -5.43 5.37
N VAL A 4 -9.08 -4.15 4.99
CA VAL A 4 -8.21 -3.21 5.70
C VAL A 4 -8.67 -3.05 7.14
N ILE A 5 -9.96 -2.76 7.35
CA ILE A 5 -10.52 -2.50 8.68
C ILE A 5 -10.31 -3.73 9.57
N PHE A 6 -10.79 -4.88 9.11
CA PHE A 6 -10.70 -6.13 9.87
C PHE A 6 -9.26 -6.48 10.25
N ALA A 7 -8.33 -6.40 9.29
CA ALA A 7 -6.96 -6.79 9.57
C ALA A 7 -6.19 -5.79 10.43
N ASN A 8 -6.42 -4.47 10.26
CA ASN A 8 -5.80 -3.48 11.15
C ASN A 8 -6.35 -3.61 12.58
N THR A 9 -7.63 -3.92 12.76
CA THR A 9 -8.20 -4.20 14.08
C THR A 9 -7.53 -5.40 14.74
N VAL A 10 -7.29 -6.49 13.99
CA VAL A 10 -6.61 -7.68 14.54
C VAL A 10 -5.14 -7.39 14.84
N VAL A 11 -4.38 -6.80 13.91
CA VAL A 11 -2.93 -6.60 14.05
C VAL A 11 -2.60 -5.56 15.12
N PHE A 12 -3.27 -4.40 15.12
CA PHE A 12 -3.02 -3.35 16.13
C PHE A 12 -3.74 -3.63 17.46
N GLY A 13 -4.80 -4.45 17.44
CA GLY A 13 -5.50 -4.91 18.64
C GLY A 13 -4.80 -6.06 19.36
N ALA A 14 -3.83 -6.72 18.74
CA ALA A 14 -3.23 -7.94 19.26
C ALA A 14 -2.59 -7.80 20.65
N LEU A 15 -2.07 -6.60 20.97
CA LEU A 15 -1.49 -6.30 22.28
C LEU A 15 -2.52 -6.24 23.42
N TYR A 16 -3.81 -6.23 23.11
CA TYR A 16 -4.91 -6.15 24.05
C TYR A 16 -5.71 -7.45 24.14
N PHE A 17 -5.23 -8.55 23.54
CA PHE A 17 -5.89 -9.85 23.65
C PHE A 17 -5.66 -10.47 25.04
N GLU A 18 -6.72 -10.99 25.65
CA GLU A 18 -6.67 -11.63 26.97
C GLU A 18 -5.80 -12.90 26.98
N ASN A 19 -5.77 -13.65 25.88
CA ASN A 19 -4.97 -14.86 25.73
C ASN A 19 -4.10 -14.81 24.46
N LEU A 20 -2.89 -14.25 24.61
CA LEU A 20 -1.91 -14.12 23.53
C LEU A 20 -1.52 -15.47 22.91
N LEU A 21 -1.47 -16.54 23.69
CA LEU A 21 -1.11 -17.87 23.17
C LEU A 21 -2.22 -18.44 22.28
N HIS A 22 -3.48 -18.25 22.68
CA HIS A 22 -4.61 -18.68 21.85
C HIS A 22 -4.69 -17.85 20.56
N ALA A 23 -4.52 -16.54 20.66
CA ALA A 23 -4.45 -15.66 19.50
C ALA A 23 -3.29 -16.02 18.56
N ALA A 24 -2.10 -16.35 19.10
CA ALA A 24 -0.97 -16.80 18.29
C ALA A 24 -1.28 -18.10 17.53
N ASN A 25 -1.94 -19.07 18.18
CA ASN A 25 -2.38 -20.31 17.53
C ASN A 25 -3.41 -20.07 16.42
N ASP A 26 -4.31 -19.11 16.60
CA ASP A 26 -5.29 -18.73 15.57
C ASP A 26 -4.62 -18.01 14.39
N LEU A 27 -3.62 -17.16 14.65
CA LEU A 27 -2.91 -16.38 13.64
C LEU A 27 -2.04 -17.25 12.71
N ILE A 28 -1.59 -18.43 13.16
CA ILE A 28 -0.83 -19.37 12.31
C ILE A 28 -1.73 -20.27 11.45
N SER A 29 -3.06 -20.17 11.58
CA SER A 29 -4.00 -20.91 10.75
C SER A 29 -3.97 -20.45 9.28
N MET A 30 -4.40 -21.32 8.37
CA MET A 30 -4.44 -21.00 6.94
C MET A 30 -5.38 -19.82 6.63
N PRO A 31 -6.61 -19.71 7.20
CA PRO A 31 -7.45 -18.55 6.97
C PRO A 31 -6.85 -17.24 7.51
N ALA A 32 -6.11 -17.31 8.62
CA ALA A 32 -5.46 -16.13 9.21
C ALA A 32 -4.36 -15.54 8.33
N GLN A 33 -3.80 -16.28 7.37
CA GLN A 33 -2.83 -15.74 6.41
C GLN A 33 -3.43 -14.60 5.57
N VAL A 34 -4.74 -14.62 5.30
CA VAL A 34 -5.43 -13.50 4.66
C VAL A 34 -5.36 -12.23 5.52
N ILE A 35 -5.37 -12.36 6.83
CA ILE A 35 -5.28 -11.25 7.79
C ILE A 35 -3.83 -10.76 7.89
N LEU A 36 -2.87 -11.69 8.04
CA LEU A 36 -1.45 -11.37 8.15
C LEU A 36 -0.91 -10.69 6.88
N ASN A 37 -1.32 -11.18 5.71
CA ASN A 37 -0.97 -10.60 4.41
C ASN A 37 -1.91 -9.46 3.99
N SER A 38 -2.65 -8.88 4.91
CA SER A 38 -3.53 -7.73 4.62
C SER A 38 -2.80 -6.51 4.08
N SER A 39 -1.47 -6.45 4.19
CA SER A 39 -0.61 -5.42 3.59
C SER A 39 -0.86 -5.24 2.08
N PHE A 40 -1.31 -6.31 1.40
CA PHE A 40 -1.73 -6.29 0.00
C PHE A 40 -2.96 -5.43 -0.26
N SER A 41 -3.84 -5.27 0.72
CA SER A 41 -4.99 -4.38 0.60
C SER A 41 -4.56 -2.92 0.45
N GLN A 42 -3.55 -2.46 1.20
CA GLN A 42 -2.95 -1.14 1.03
C GLN A 42 -2.24 -1.02 -0.33
N ASP A 43 -1.53 -2.06 -0.76
CA ASP A 43 -0.87 -2.07 -2.07
C ASP A 43 -1.90 -1.98 -3.23
N THR A 44 -3.09 -2.58 -3.09
CA THR A 44 -4.24 -2.35 -3.99
C THR A 44 -4.67 -0.88 -3.99
N PHE A 45 -4.76 -0.23 -2.82
CA PHE A 45 -5.07 1.21 -2.75
C PHE A 45 -4.04 2.06 -3.46
N PHE A 46 -2.75 1.73 -3.32
CA PHE A 46 -1.66 2.43 -4.00
C PHE A 46 -1.77 2.28 -5.53
N ALA A 47 -1.96 1.06 -6.04
CA ALA A 47 -2.11 0.82 -7.47
C ALA A 47 -3.31 1.55 -8.07
N ILE A 48 -4.50 1.42 -7.45
CA ILE A 48 -5.71 2.12 -7.91
C ILE A 48 -5.53 3.64 -7.83
N SER A 49 -4.93 4.14 -6.76
CA SER A 49 -4.64 5.56 -6.61
C SER A 49 -3.71 6.07 -7.70
N GLY A 50 -2.69 5.31 -8.10
CA GLY A 50 -1.81 5.62 -9.22
C GLY A 50 -2.60 5.74 -10.54
N VAL A 51 -3.46 4.77 -10.83
CA VAL A 51 -4.32 4.78 -12.04
C VAL A 51 -5.21 6.01 -12.07
N VAL A 52 -5.95 6.26 -10.99
CA VAL A 52 -6.87 7.41 -10.90
C VAL A 52 -6.11 8.72 -11.00
N THR A 53 -4.95 8.81 -10.36
CA THR A 53 -4.08 10.00 -10.41
C THR A 53 -3.63 10.31 -11.84
N ALA A 54 -3.15 9.30 -12.57
CA ALA A 54 -2.75 9.47 -13.97
C ALA A 54 -3.93 9.85 -14.87
N VAL A 55 -5.05 9.13 -14.78
CA VAL A 55 -6.25 9.38 -15.61
C VAL A 55 -6.80 10.79 -15.38
N THR A 56 -6.95 11.21 -14.12
CA THR A 56 -7.48 12.55 -13.79
C THR A 56 -6.53 13.66 -14.28
N PHE A 57 -5.22 13.47 -14.12
CA PHE A 57 -4.22 14.40 -14.64
C PHE A 57 -4.29 14.55 -16.16
N PHE A 58 -4.29 13.45 -16.92
CA PHE A 58 -4.33 13.53 -18.39
C PHE A 58 -5.67 14.07 -18.91
N LYS A 59 -6.79 13.79 -18.24
CA LYS A 59 -8.08 14.43 -18.56
C LYS A 59 -8.01 15.94 -18.41
N ALA A 60 -7.42 16.44 -17.30
CA ALA A 60 -7.27 17.88 -17.07
C ALA A 60 -6.35 18.54 -18.13
N VAL A 61 -5.24 17.89 -18.48
CA VAL A 61 -4.31 18.38 -19.52
C VAL A 61 -4.95 18.39 -20.91
N LYS A 62 -5.72 17.35 -21.27
CA LYS A 62 -6.45 17.31 -22.55
C LYS A 62 -7.50 18.41 -22.64
N GLY A 63 -8.24 18.67 -21.55
CA GLY A 63 -9.26 19.72 -21.50
C GLY A 63 -8.71 21.13 -21.72
N SER A 64 -7.44 21.39 -21.38
CA SER A 64 -6.78 22.69 -21.56
C SER A 64 -5.87 22.78 -22.80
N GLY A 65 -5.75 21.69 -23.56
CA GLY A 65 -4.93 21.55 -24.77
C GLY A 65 -3.41 21.46 -24.52
N LYS A 66 -2.90 21.95 -23.39
CA LYS A 66 -1.49 21.91 -23.03
C LYS A 66 -1.29 21.89 -21.51
N LEU A 67 -0.20 21.27 -21.05
CA LEU A 67 0.18 21.33 -19.64
C LEU A 67 0.50 22.78 -19.26
N ARG A 68 -0.13 23.27 -18.20
CA ARG A 68 0.12 24.61 -17.61
C ARG A 68 0.55 24.45 -16.15
N PRO A 69 1.37 25.36 -15.59
CA PRO A 69 1.78 25.32 -14.18
C PRO A 69 0.59 25.23 -13.21
N GLY A 70 -0.52 25.91 -13.53
CA GLY A 70 -1.75 25.85 -12.72
C GLY A 70 -2.34 24.44 -12.55
N HIS A 71 -2.10 23.51 -13.48
CA HIS A 71 -2.53 22.11 -13.30
C HIS A 71 -1.74 21.40 -12.21
N ILE A 72 -0.45 21.70 -12.07
CA ILE A 72 0.40 21.11 -11.02
C ILE A 72 0.02 21.68 -9.66
N ILE A 73 -0.25 22.99 -9.59
CA ILE A 73 -0.73 23.63 -8.36
C ILE A 73 -2.10 23.06 -7.95
N TYR A 74 -3.05 23.01 -8.88
CA TYR A 74 -4.38 22.45 -8.63
C TYR A 74 -4.30 20.98 -8.22
N TYR A 75 -3.45 20.19 -8.89
CA TYR A 75 -3.19 18.79 -8.54
C TYR A 75 -2.83 18.66 -7.05
N TYR A 76 -1.82 19.40 -6.57
CA TYR A 76 -1.44 19.36 -5.16
C TYR A 76 -2.55 19.84 -4.23
N LEU A 77 -3.08 21.04 -4.46
CA LEU A 77 -4.07 21.65 -3.57
C LEU A 77 -5.35 20.81 -3.45
N HIS A 78 -5.87 20.31 -4.58
CA HIS A 78 -7.11 19.54 -4.60
C HIS A 78 -6.99 18.26 -3.76
N ARG A 79 -5.84 17.56 -3.81
CA ARG A 79 -5.66 16.36 -2.99
C ARG A 79 -5.52 16.69 -1.51
N PHE A 80 -4.75 17.72 -1.17
CA PHE A 80 -4.59 18.15 0.22
C PHE A 80 -5.92 18.54 0.86
N VAL A 81 -6.72 19.38 0.20
CA VAL A 81 -8.03 19.83 0.69
C VAL A 81 -9.03 18.68 0.81
N ARG A 82 -8.93 17.65 -0.04
CA ARG A 82 -9.80 16.47 0.06
C ARG A 82 -9.50 15.57 1.26
N VAL A 83 -8.23 15.42 1.64
CA VAL A 83 -7.79 14.43 2.64
C VAL A 83 -7.67 15.03 4.04
N ILE A 84 -7.08 16.23 4.16
CA ILE A 84 -6.76 16.84 5.45
C ILE A 84 -7.99 16.98 6.37
N PRO A 85 -9.17 17.46 5.93
CA PRO A 85 -10.27 17.74 6.86
C PRO A 85 -10.72 16.51 7.65
N ALA A 86 -10.96 15.40 6.95
CA ALA A 86 -11.33 14.14 7.61
C ALA A 86 -10.20 13.62 8.51
N TYR A 87 -8.95 13.76 8.07
CA TYR A 87 -7.80 13.28 8.82
C TYR A 87 -7.59 14.06 10.13
N MET A 88 -7.77 15.38 10.10
CA MET A 88 -7.64 16.24 11.26
C MET A 88 -8.77 16.05 12.28
N VAL A 89 -9.98 15.72 11.83
CA VAL A 89 -11.09 15.38 12.75
C VAL A 89 -10.74 14.12 13.54
N VAL A 90 -10.26 13.06 12.87
CA VAL A 90 -9.86 11.82 13.56
C VAL A 90 -8.67 12.08 14.50
N LEU A 91 -7.68 12.86 14.06
CA LEU A 91 -6.55 13.27 14.89
C LEU A 91 -7.01 14.00 16.17
N ALA A 92 -7.96 14.93 16.05
CA ALA A 92 -8.51 15.65 17.19
C ALA A 92 -9.28 14.72 18.14
N VAL A 93 -10.03 13.74 17.61
CA VAL A 93 -10.68 12.71 18.43
C VAL A 93 -9.63 11.91 19.21
N CYS A 94 -8.56 11.44 18.55
CA CYS A 94 -7.49 10.69 19.21
C CYS A 94 -6.70 11.52 20.24
N ALA A 95 -6.48 12.81 19.99
CA ALA A 95 -5.73 13.68 20.90
C ALA A 95 -6.56 14.20 22.08
N CYS A 96 -7.85 14.49 21.88
CA CYS A 96 -8.66 15.22 22.85
C CYS A 96 -9.79 14.38 23.46
N LEU A 97 -10.41 13.48 22.70
CA LEU A 97 -11.65 12.82 23.11
C LEU A 97 -11.44 11.37 23.53
N ILE A 98 -10.38 10.70 23.06
CA ILE A 98 -10.21 9.26 23.25
C ILE A 98 -10.33 8.88 24.72
N VAL A 99 -9.71 9.60 25.64
CA VAL A 99 -9.72 9.27 27.07
C VAL A 99 -11.09 9.26 27.73
N HIS A 100 -12.09 9.92 27.11
CA HIS A 100 -13.44 10.01 27.64
C HIS A 100 -14.41 8.98 27.02
N LEU A 101 -13.95 8.14 26.09
CA LEU A 101 -14.82 7.23 25.33
C LEU A 101 -14.98 5.84 25.94
N ALA A 102 -14.10 5.43 26.87
CA ALA A 102 -14.14 4.12 27.52
C ALA A 102 -13.41 4.18 28.87
N ASP A 103 -13.48 3.08 29.62
CA ASP A 103 -12.72 2.83 30.85
C ASP A 103 -12.26 1.36 30.85
N GLY A 104 -11.08 1.08 31.40
CA GLY A 104 -10.57 -0.30 31.49
C GLY A 104 -9.11 -0.41 31.93
N PRO A 105 -8.60 -1.63 32.17
CA PRO A 105 -7.26 -1.86 32.70
C PRO A 105 -6.12 -1.32 31.81
N HIS A 106 -6.37 -1.24 30.50
CA HIS A 106 -5.45 -0.71 29.49
C HIS A 106 -5.84 0.70 29.00
N TRP A 107 -6.77 1.37 29.70
CA TRP A 107 -7.27 2.69 29.37
C TRP A 107 -6.79 3.74 30.40
N PRO A 108 -6.40 4.95 29.97
CA PRO A 108 -6.32 5.42 28.59
C PRO A 108 -5.13 4.81 27.84
N PRO A 109 -5.27 4.54 26.53
CA PRO A 109 -4.17 4.03 25.72
C PRO A 109 -3.09 5.12 25.57
N PRO A 110 -1.82 4.73 25.34
CA PRO A 110 -0.73 5.69 25.08
C PRO A 110 -1.00 6.60 23.86
N LEU A 111 -1.97 6.22 23.02
CA LEU A 111 -2.42 6.93 21.83
C LEU A 111 -2.68 8.43 22.07
N GLN A 112 -3.28 8.82 23.20
CA GLN A 112 -3.55 10.24 23.44
C GLN A 112 -2.25 11.03 23.53
N GLN A 113 -1.32 10.57 24.36
CA GLN A 113 -0.03 11.23 24.57
C GLN A 113 0.80 11.25 23.28
N GLN A 114 0.87 10.11 22.57
CA GLN A 114 1.51 10.01 21.26
C GLN A 114 0.94 11.05 20.29
N CYS A 115 -0.37 11.25 20.28
CA CYS A 115 -1.00 12.26 19.43
C CYS A 115 -0.77 13.70 19.87
N LEU A 116 -0.73 14.00 21.17
CA LEU A 116 -0.39 15.34 21.65
C LEU A 116 1.06 15.72 21.33
N GLU A 117 1.99 14.76 21.34
CA GLU A 117 3.40 14.99 21.03
C GLU A 117 3.69 15.00 19.52
N GLN A 118 3.03 14.13 18.74
CA GLN A 118 3.38 13.87 17.34
C GLN A 118 2.31 14.29 16.32
N TRP A 119 1.25 15.02 16.70
CA TRP A 119 0.17 15.46 15.78
C TRP A 119 0.70 16.12 14.50
N TRP A 120 1.78 16.89 14.62
CA TRP A 120 2.37 17.65 13.51
C TRP A 120 2.95 16.72 12.44
N THR A 121 3.45 15.53 12.82
CA THR A 121 3.97 14.54 11.86
C THR A 121 2.86 13.94 11.00
N ASN A 122 1.67 13.76 11.57
CA ASN A 122 0.48 13.33 10.86
C ASN A 122 -0.02 14.44 9.93
N LEU A 123 -0.08 15.70 10.39
CA LEU A 123 -0.46 16.84 9.56
C LEU A 123 0.43 16.99 8.32
N LEU A 124 1.74 16.78 8.48
CA LEU A 124 2.71 16.87 7.39
C LEU A 124 2.82 15.59 6.55
N PHE A 125 2.09 14.52 6.89
CA PHE A 125 2.18 13.20 6.24
C PHE A 125 3.60 12.61 6.24
N ILE A 126 4.30 12.72 7.37
CA ILE A 126 5.67 12.21 7.56
C ILE A 126 5.82 11.28 8.76
N ASN A 127 4.71 10.91 9.42
CA ASN A 127 4.72 10.04 10.59
C ASN A 127 5.45 8.71 10.31
N ASN A 128 5.24 8.10 9.14
CA ASN A 128 5.87 6.83 8.73
C ASN A 128 7.38 6.89 8.52
N TYR A 129 8.00 8.07 8.47
CA TYR A 129 9.42 8.24 8.22
C TYR A 129 10.20 8.78 9.43
N PHE A 130 9.58 9.63 10.26
CA PHE A 130 10.28 10.32 11.35
C PHE A 130 10.07 9.72 12.74
N VAL A 131 9.06 8.88 12.93
CA VAL A 131 8.66 8.42 14.26
C VAL A 131 8.52 6.90 14.30
N SER A 132 9.29 6.24 15.18
CA SER A 132 9.19 4.79 15.39
C SER A 132 7.76 4.39 15.76
N ILE A 133 7.37 3.16 15.39
CA ILE A 133 5.97 2.70 15.54
C ILE A 133 5.41 2.87 16.95
N GLU A 134 6.26 2.74 17.97
CA GLU A 134 5.94 2.87 19.40
C GLU A 134 5.63 4.31 19.84
N HIS A 135 6.01 5.31 19.05
CA HIS A 135 5.75 6.73 19.33
C HIS A 135 4.80 7.37 18.31
N MET A 136 4.39 6.65 17.26
CA MET A 136 3.52 7.18 16.22
C MET A 136 2.13 7.49 16.77
N CYS A 137 1.65 8.70 16.50
CA CYS A 137 0.22 8.99 16.58
C CYS A 137 -0.52 8.28 15.44
N MET A 138 -1.57 7.53 15.78
CA MET A 138 -2.38 6.76 14.82
C MET A 138 -1.51 5.93 13.87
N SER A 139 -0.70 5.01 14.41
CA SER A 139 0.27 4.21 13.64
C SER A 139 -0.32 3.57 12.38
N TRP A 140 -1.60 3.16 12.39
CA TRP A 140 -2.32 2.62 11.23
C TRP A 140 -2.44 3.58 10.03
N THR A 141 -2.15 4.88 10.17
CA THR A 141 -2.25 5.88 9.09
C THR A 141 -0.99 6.00 8.25
N TRP A 142 0.03 5.17 8.52
CA TRP A 142 1.29 5.14 7.77
C TRP A 142 1.09 5.10 6.24
N PHE A 143 0.09 4.33 5.78
CA PHE A 143 -0.18 4.17 4.34
C PHE A 143 -0.76 5.44 3.71
N LEU A 144 -1.50 6.24 4.49
CA LEU A 144 -2.02 7.53 4.01
C LEU A 144 -0.87 8.52 3.80
N SER A 145 0.12 8.49 4.69
CA SER A 145 1.34 9.29 4.56
C SER A 145 2.20 8.85 3.38
N SER A 146 2.44 7.55 3.22
CA SER A 146 3.10 7.00 2.04
C SER A 146 2.38 7.42 0.75
N LEU A 147 1.04 7.36 0.73
CA LEU A 147 0.25 7.75 -0.42
C LEU A 147 0.39 9.25 -0.77
N MET A 148 0.49 10.12 0.23
CA MET A 148 0.75 11.55 0.00
C MET A 148 2.15 11.78 -0.55
N GLN A 149 3.15 11.09 -0.01
CA GLN A 149 4.54 11.16 -0.48
C GLN A 149 4.66 10.65 -1.94
N PHE A 150 3.97 9.57 -2.29
CA PHE A 150 3.88 9.10 -3.67
C PHE A 150 3.24 10.13 -4.60
N TYR A 151 2.24 10.85 -4.10
CA TYR A 151 1.60 11.92 -4.85
C TYR A 151 2.54 13.09 -5.14
N TRP A 152 3.46 13.42 -4.22
CA TRP A 152 4.51 14.42 -4.40
C TRP A 152 5.51 14.06 -5.51
N VAL A 153 5.84 12.77 -5.66
CA VAL A 153 6.77 12.33 -6.69
C VAL A 153 6.09 11.96 -8.02
N ALA A 154 4.77 11.77 -8.04
CA ALA A 154 4.04 11.37 -9.26
C ALA A 154 4.27 12.29 -10.47
N PRO A 155 4.37 13.64 -10.33
CA PRO A 155 4.67 14.51 -11.46
C PRO A 155 5.97 14.19 -12.20
N LEU A 156 6.94 13.54 -11.55
CA LEU A 156 8.16 13.06 -12.21
C LEU A 156 7.84 12.07 -13.34
N VAL A 157 6.79 11.26 -13.18
CA VAL A 157 6.28 10.36 -14.23
C VAL A 157 5.30 11.09 -15.15
N LEU A 158 4.34 11.82 -14.58
CA LEU A 158 3.22 12.39 -15.33
C LEU A 158 3.62 13.50 -16.30
N VAL A 159 4.58 14.36 -15.91
CA VAL A 159 5.00 15.51 -16.72
C VAL A 159 5.69 15.08 -18.01
N PRO A 160 6.72 14.19 -18.00
CA PRO A 160 7.30 13.64 -19.23
C PRO A 160 6.26 12.96 -20.13
N LEU A 161 5.34 12.19 -19.55
CA LEU A 161 4.26 11.53 -20.29
C LEU A 161 3.28 12.52 -20.93
N ALA A 162 3.00 13.64 -20.27
CA ALA A 162 2.15 14.71 -20.82
C ALA A 162 2.80 15.42 -22.00
N PHE A 163 4.13 15.60 -21.97
CA PHE A 163 4.91 16.13 -23.09
C PHE A 163 5.16 15.11 -24.21
N GLY A 164 4.58 13.91 -24.12
CA GLY A 164 4.74 12.87 -25.14
C GLY A 164 6.06 12.10 -25.06
N LYS A 165 6.92 12.36 -24.06
CA LYS A 165 8.17 11.63 -23.81
C LYS A 165 7.90 10.29 -23.13
N LYS A 166 7.21 9.39 -23.84
CA LYS A 166 6.72 8.09 -23.32
C LYS A 166 7.84 7.24 -22.71
N ILE A 167 8.96 7.13 -23.42
CA ILE A 167 10.12 6.34 -22.99
C ILE A 167 10.63 6.82 -21.63
N ILE A 168 10.80 8.12 -21.46
CA ILE A 168 11.28 8.71 -20.20
C ILE A 168 10.30 8.42 -19.06
N GLY A 169 8.99 8.59 -19.29
CA GLY A 169 7.98 8.30 -18.28
C GLY A 169 7.99 6.84 -17.81
N PHE A 170 8.09 5.88 -18.75
CA PHE A 170 8.16 4.46 -18.40
C PHE A 170 9.51 4.05 -17.79
N ILE A 171 10.62 4.70 -18.17
CA ILE A 171 11.91 4.53 -17.48
C ILE A 171 11.78 4.95 -16.01
N ILE A 172 11.14 6.10 -15.71
CA ILE A 172 10.96 6.56 -14.33
C ILE A 172 10.05 5.60 -13.54
N VAL A 173 9.00 5.05 -14.16
CA VAL A 173 8.21 3.97 -13.55
C VAL A 173 9.10 2.76 -13.21
N GLY A 174 9.94 2.31 -14.15
CA GLY A 174 10.90 1.24 -13.93
C GLY A 174 11.91 1.55 -12.83
N VAL A 175 12.40 2.78 -12.74
CA VAL A 175 13.28 3.25 -11.66
C VAL A 175 12.58 3.19 -10.31
N PHE A 176 11.30 3.58 -10.20
CA PHE A 176 10.57 3.43 -8.94
C PHE A 176 10.37 1.96 -8.54
N VAL A 177 10.09 1.07 -9.50
CA VAL A 177 10.04 -0.38 -9.21
C VAL A 177 11.41 -0.90 -8.78
N ALA A 178 12.50 -0.46 -9.42
CA ALA A 178 13.86 -0.84 -9.04
C ALA A 178 14.26 -0.29 -7.67
N ILE A 179 13.87 0.94 -7.30
CA ILE A 179 14.06 1.50 -5.96
C ILE A 179 13.36 0.64 -4.92
N HIS A 180 12.11 0.23 -5.18
CA HIS A 180 11.38 -0.68 -4.32
C HIS A 180 12.12 -2.00 -4.12
N ILE A 181 12.48 -2.69 -5.21
CA ILE A 181 13.15 -3.99 -5.15
C ILE A 181 14.50 -3.85 -4.44
N GLY A 182 15.34 -2.90 -4.88
CA GLY A 182 16.69 -2.71 -4.36
C GLY A 182 16.72 -2.30 -2.89
N SER A 183 15.89 -1.35 -2.47
CA SER A 183 15.81 -0.93 -1.07
C SER A 183 15.30 -2.06 -0.18
N THR A 184 14.28 -2.81 -0.62
CA THR A 184 13.75 -3.94 0.15
C THR A 184 14.78 -5.05 0.29
N ILE A 185 15.53 -5.37 -0.77
CA ILE A 185 16.61 -6.36 -0.71
C ILE A 185 17.69 -5.94 0.31
N VAL A 186 18.19 -4.71 0.21
CA VAL A 186 19.27 -4.23 1.07
C VAL A 186 18.86 -4.25 2.55
N LEU A 187 17.63 -3.85 2.84
CA LEU A 187 17.14 -3.77 4.22
C LEU A 187 16.78 -5.14 4.79
N GLU A 188 16.19 -6.03 3.98
CA GLU A 188 15.83 -7.38 4.42
C GLU A 188 17.06 -8.24 4.72
N LEU A 189 18.17 -8.04 3.99
CA LEU A 189 19.46 -8.68 4.31
C LEU A 189 20.00 -8.31 5.69
N GLY A 190 19.67 -7.12 6.21
CA GLY A 190 20.10 -6.65 7.52
C GLY A 190 19.20 -7.09 8.68
N ILE A 191 17.89 -7.22 8.43
CA ILE A 191 16.91 -7.51 9.48
C ILE A 191 16.48 -8.96 9.48
N ASN A 192 16.24 -9.56 8.31
CA ASN A 192 15.66 -10.89 8.17
C ASN A 192 14.37 -11.04 9.00
N GLY A 193 13.39 -10.16 8.78
CA GLY A 193 12.20 -10.00 9.61
C GLY A 193 10.90 -10.00 8.79
N ASP A 194 9.78 -10.18 9.47
CA ASP A 194 8.45 -10.19 8.86
C ASP A 194 7.38 -9.64 9.85
N VAL A 195 6.11 -9.75 9.49
CA VAL A 195 4.99 -9.25 10.33
C VAL A 195 4.94 -9.92 11.72
N LEU A 196 5.39 -11.17 11.82
CA LEU A 196 5.42 -11.96 13.06
C LEU A 196 6.81 -12.01 13.71
N ARG A 197 7.89 -11.77 12.96
CA ARG A 197 9.29 -11.89 13.41
C ARG A 197 9.99 -10.54 13.35
N ARG A 198 10.60 -10.11 14.47
CA ARG A 198 11.25 -8.78 14.58
C ARG A 198 10.31 -7.63 14.17
N GLN A 199 9.05 -7.74 14.60
CA GLN A 199 7.95 -6.87 14.16
C GLN A 199 8.31 -5.37 14.24
N SER A 200 8.81 -4.87 15.38
CA SER A 200 9.11 -3.43 15.54
C SER A 200 10.16 -2.94 14.52
N GLU A 201 11.26 -3.69 14.34
CA GLU A 201 12.32 -3.39 13.38
C GLU A 201 11.84 -3.49 11.92
N TYR A 202 11.10 -4.55 11.59
CA TYR A 202 10.52 -4.75 10.25
C TYR A 202 9.51 -3.66 9.91
N PHE A 203 8.63 -3.31 10.86
CA PHE A 203 7.64 -2.26 10.67
C PHE A 203 8.30 -0.91 10.40
N TRP A 204 9.29 -0.56 11.21
CA TRP A 204 10.03 0.68 11.08
C TRP A 204 10.86 0.74 9.81
N THR A 205 11.53 -0.35 9.43
CA THR A 205 12.57 -0.30 8.40
C THR A 205 12.08 -0.67 7.01
N ILE A 206 11.05 -1.51 6.90
CA ILE A 206 10.59 -2.05 5.60
C ILE A 206 9.11 -1.80 5.41
N PHE A 207 8.26 -2.22 6.37
CA PHE A 207 6.83 -2.31 6.15
C PHE A 207 6.19 -0.97 5.79
N GLN A 208 6.53 0.11 6.50
CA GLN A 208 5.89 1.42 6.29
C GLN A 208 6.72 2.39 5.44
N GLN A 209 7.91 1.96 5.01
CA GLN A 209 8.85 2.83 4.34
C GLN A 209 8.41 3.10 2.88
N PRO A 210 8.37 4.37 2.45
CA PRO A 210 7.79 4.73 1.15
C PRO A 210 8.57 4.12 -0.02
N TYR A 211 9.90 4.12 0.07
CA TYR A 211 10.75 3.53 -0.95
C TYR A 211 10.53 2.01 -1.08
N CYS A 212 10.22 1.30 0.01
CA CYS A 212 9.81 -0.10 0.01
C CYS A 212 8.35 -0.32 -0.42
N ARG A 213 7.61 0.72 -0.79
CA ARG A 213 6.17 0.67 -1.11
C ARG A 213 5.77 1.40 -2.39
N VAL A 214 6.71 2.01 -3.10
CA VAL A 214 6.42 2.88 -4.26
C VAL A 214 6.00 2.10 -5.52
N ALA A 215 6.39 0.83 -5.66
CA ALA A 215 6.17 0.05 -6.89
C ALA A 215 4.68 -0.08 -7.29
N PRO A 216 3.74 -0.45 -6.39
CA PRO A 216 2.32 -0.50 -6.74
C PRO A 216 1.78 0.81 -7.31
N PHE A 217 2.12 1.94 -6.69
CA PHE A 217 1.68 3.26 -7.16
C PHE A 217 2.28 3.60 -8.54
N ALA A 218 3.57 3.32 -8.74
CA ALA A 218 4.26 3.57 -10.01
C ALA A 218 3.67 2.75 -11.17
N LEU A 219 3.40 1.46 -10.94
CA LEU A 219 2.72 0.59 -11.91
C LEU A 219 1.31 1.12 -12.24
N GLY A 220 0.59 1.58 -11.21
CA GLY A 220 -0.69 2.25 -11.38
C GLY A 220 -0.63 3.50 -12.27
N LEU A 221 0.38 4.36 -12.09
CA LEU A 221 0.59 5.53 -12.96
C LEU A 221 0.80 5.12 -14.43
N GLY A 222 1.64 4.11 -14.65
CA GLY A 222 1.91 3.56 -15.98
C GLY A 222 0.63 3.01 -16.64
N LEU A 223 -0.14 2.21 -15.91
CA LEU A 223 -1.43 1.69 -16.39
C LEU A 223 -2.43 2.82 -16.68
N GLY A 224 -2.54 3.81 -15.80
CA GLY A 224 -3.46 4.93 -15.99
C GLY A 224 -3.15 5.74 -17.25
N PHE A 225 -1.87 5.90 -17.59
CA PHE A 225 -1.47 6.48 -18.89
C PHE A 225 -1.90 5.59 -20.07
N ILE A 226 -1.69 4.27 -19.99
CA ILE A 226 -2.09 3.33 -21.05
C ILE A 226 -3.60 3.40 -21.27
N LEU A 227 -4.41 3.35 -20.21
CA LEU A 227 -5.86 3.44 -20.28
C LEU A 227 -6.34 4.76 -20.90
N ASP A 228 -5.72 5.87 -20.52
CA ASP A 228 -6.04 7.19 -21.08
C ASP A 228 -5.72 7.28 -22.59
N ARG A 229 -4.64 6.63 -23.04
CA ARG A 229 -4.28 6.57 -24.47
C ARG A 229 -5.17 5.64 -25.28
N LEU A 230 -5.60 4.53 -24.68
CA LEU A 230 -6.57 3.61 -25.28
C LEU A 230 -8.01 4.14 -25.21
N LYS A 231 -8.25 5.29 -24.58
CA LYS A 231 -9.59 5.85 -24.35
C LYS A 231 -10.53 4.82 -23.71
N PHE A 232 -9.99 4.00 -22.80
CA PHE A 232 -10.75 2.95 -22.10
C PHE A 232 -11.40 1.92 -23.04
N ARG A 233 -10.83 1.69 -24.23
CA ARG A 233 -11.32 0.69 -25.18
C ARG A 233 -10.15 -0.12 -25.74
N PHE A 234 -10.23 -1.44 -25.60
CA PHE A 234 -9.24 -2.36 -26.13
C PHE A 234 -9.89 -3.71 -26.38
N ASN A 235 -9.86 -4.21 -27.61
CA ASN A 235 -10.46 -5.50 -27.94
C ASN A 235 -9.42 -6.60 -27.72
N MET A 236 -9.70 -7.50 -26.77
CA MET A 236 -8.84 -8.66 -26.49
C MET A 236 -9.47 -9.96 -26.96
N HIS A 237 -8.62 -10.92 -27.33
CA HIS A 237 -9.08 -12.28 -27.62
C HIS A 237 -9.55 -12.96 -26.33
N LYS A 238 -10.67 -13.71 -26.39
CA LYS A 238 -11.27 -14.37 -25.22
C LYS A 238 -10.29 -15.26 -24.44
N ILE A 239 -9.42 -15.97 -25.17
CA ILE A 239 -8.37 -16.81 -24.57
C ILE A 239 -7.42 -15.96 -23.71
N ALA A 240 -7.01 -14.77 -24.17
CA ALA A 240 -6.12 -13.89 -23.41
C ALA A 240 -6.81 -13.34 -22.14
N ILE A 241 -8.11 -13.04 -22.23
CA ILE A 241 -8.92 -12.62 -21.08
C ILE A 241 -8.98 -13.75 -20.04
N CYS A 242 -9.34 -14.96 -20.45
CA CYS A 242 -9.40 -16.13 -19.56
C CYS A 242 -8.04 -16.44 -18.94
N ALA A 243 -6.97 -16.43 -19.74
CA ALA A 243 -5.62 -16.67 -19.25
C ALA A 243 -5.21 -15.62 -18.20
N GLY A 244 -5.48 -14.33 -18.46
CA GLY A 244 -5.17 -13.27 -17.51
C GLY A 244 -5.96 -13.40 -16.20
N TRP A 245 -7.24 -13.80 -16.23
CA TRP A 245 -8.01 -14.07 -15.02
C TRP A 245 -7.49 -15.27 -14.23
N VAL A 246 -7.11 -16.36 -14.91
CA VAL A 246 -6.51 -17.54 -14.27
C VAL A 246 -5.18 -17.17 -13.62
N VAL A 247 -4.31 -16.45 -14.33
CA VAL A 247 -3.03 -15.96 -13.79
C VAL A 247 -3.25 -15.05 -12.59
N ALA A 248 -4.18 -14.09 -12.68
CA ALA A 248 -4.53 -13.20 -11.57
C ALA A 248 -5.01 -13.97 -10.33
N PHE A 249 -5.87 -14.97 -10.51
CA PHE A 249 -6.36 -15.82 -9.43
C PHE A 249 -5.26 -16.66 -8.79
N ILE A 250 -4.40 -17.28 -9.60
CA ILE A 250 -3.26 -18.08 -9.12
C ILE A 250 -2.30 -17.21 -8.32
N PHE A 251 -1.86 -16.08 -8.87
CA PHE A 251 -0.89 -15.21 -8.21
C PHE A 251 -1.45 -14.58 -6.94
N SER A 252 -2.70 -14.11 -6.94
CA SER A 252 -3.31 -13.53 -5.73
C SER A 252 -3.45 -14.57 -4.61
N THR A 253 -3.89 -15.78 -4.94
CA THR A 253 -4.01 -16.89 -3.98
C THR A 253 -2.65 -17.31 -3.46
N PHE A 254 -1.68 -17.50 -4.36
CA PHE A 254 -0.32 -17.88 -4.02
C PHE A 254 0.34 -16.86 -3.09
N LEU A 255 0.36 -15.57 -3.45
CA LEU A 255 0.96 -14.52 -2.64
C LEU A 255 0.31 -14.41 -1.24
N THR A 256 -0.99 -14.66 -1.14
CA THR A 256 -1.70 -14.56 0.15
C THR A 256 -1.42 -15.77 1.06
N LEU A 257 -1.13 -16.94 0.51
CA LEU A 257 -1.01 -18.20 1.25
C LEU A 257 0.42 -18.72 1.37
N ILE A 258 1.38 -18.21 0.60
CA ILE A 258 2.76 -18.70 0.57
C ILE A 258 3.43 -18.68 1.95
N THR A 259 3.10 -17.69 2.79
CA THR A 259 3.63 -17.55 4.16
C THR A 259 3.05 -18.58 5.15
N TYR A 260 2.05 -19.38 4.75
CA TYR A 260 1.38 -20.34 5.64
C TYR A 260 2.36 -21.35 6.23
N GLU A 261 3.19 -22.00 5.40
CA GLU A 261 4.12 -23.02 5.89
C GLU A 261 5.12 -22.41 6.88
N GLU A 262 5.66 -21.25 6.54
CA GLU A 262 6.59 -20.52 7.41
C GLU A 262 5.96 -20.11 8.75
N ASN A 263 4.70 -19.66 8.73
CA ASN A 263 4.01 -19.20 9.93
C ASN A 263 3.52 -20.37 10.79
N ARG A 264 3.16 -21.51 10.19
CA ARG A 264 2.71 -22.72 10.89
C ARG A 264 3.77 -23.27 11.85
N TYR A 265 5.04 -23.23 11.46
CA TYR A 265 6.14 -23.74 12.28
C TYR A 265 6.70 -22.71 13.27
N LEU A 266 6.20 -21.47 13.27
CA LEU A 266 6.69 -20.38 14.13
C LEU A 266 6.74 -20.76 15.62
N LEU A 267 5.78 -21.55 16.10
CA LEU A 267 5.69 -21.97 17.51
C LEU A 267 6.44 -23.26 17.84
N GLN A 268 6.93 -24.00 16.83
CA GLN A 268 7.50 -25.34 16.98
C GLN A 268 8.99 -25.40 16.65
N ASP A 269 9.47 -24.63 15.68
CA ASP A 269 10.87 -24.63 15.25
C ASP A 269 11.27 -23.26 14.67
N ALA A 270 12.50 -22.81 14.95
CA ALA A 270 13.00 -21.52 14.48
C ALA A 270 13.48 -21.53 13.00
N SER A 271 13.43 -22.68 12.33
CA SER A 271 13.84 -22.85 10.92
C SER A 271 12.77 -22.31 9.97
N GLY A 272 12.58 -20.98 10.00
CA GLY A 272 11.81 -20.25 9.00
C GLY A 272 12.50 -20.27 7.63
N TRP A 273 11.98 -19.47 6.70
CA TRP A 273 12.61 -19.30 5.39
C TRP A 273 14.07 -18.88 5.51
N SER A 274 14.88 -19.33 4.55
CA SER A 274 16.23 -18.79 4.40
C SER A 274 16.16 -17.29 4.13
N VAL A 275 17.19 -16.55 4.56
CA VAL A 275 17.30 -15.10 4.31
C VAL A 275 17.05 -14.78 2.83
N ALA A 276 17.61 -15.58 1.92
CA ALA A 276 17.41 -15.43 0.49
C ALA A 276 15.94 -15.57 0.07
N THR A 277 15.23 -16.58 0.58
CA THR A 277 13.82 -16.83 0.25
C THR A 277 12.94 -15.68 0.73
N ARG A 278 13.13 -15.24 1.98
CA ARG A 278 12.40 -14.10 2.55
C ARG A 278 12.70 -12.79 1.81
N THR A 279 13.96 -12.54 1.48
CA THR A 279 14.39 -11.38 0.69
C THR A 279 13.72 -11.34 -0.68
N VAL A 280 13.65 -12.48 -1.38
CA VAL A 280 12.98 -12.59 -2.67
C VAL A 280 11.47 -12.37 -2.52
N HIS A 281 10.85 -12.96 -1.49
CA HIS A 281 9.43 -12.75 -1.21
C HIS A 281 9.12 -11.27 -0.96
N GLU A 282 9.81 -10.65 0.01
CA GLU A 282 9.53 -9.28 0.44
C GLU A 282 9.73 -8.25 -0.68
N SER A 283 10.74 -8.45 -1.52
CA SER A 283 11.06 -7.55 -2.63
C SER A 283 10.16 -7.71 -3.86
N LEU A 284 9.51 -8.86 -4.05
CA LEU A 284 8.71 -9.14 -5.26
C LEU A 284 7.19 -9.19 -5.00
N GLN A 285 6.74 -9.51 -3.79
CA GLN A 285 5.33 -9.71 -3.50
C GLN A 285 4.47 -8.48 -3.87
N ARG A 286 4.96 -7.27 -3.60
CA ARG A 286 4.22 -6.02 -3.83
C ARG A 286 4.07 -5.66 -5.31
N PRO A 287 5.13 -5.66 -6.14
CA PRO A 287 5.00 -5.42 -7.56
C PRO A 287 4.19 -6.52 -8.26
N LEU A 288 4.36 -7.79 -7.86
CA LEU A 288 3.55 -8.88 -8.40
C LEU A 288 2.06 -8.71 -8.07
N TRP A 289 1.74 -8.39 -6.82
CA TRP A 289 0.37 -8.06 -6.41
C TRP A 289 -0.19 -6.88 -7.19
N ALA A 290 0.61 -5.82 -7.36
CA ALA A 290 0.20 -4.65 -8.12
C ALA A 290 -0.06 -4.96 -9.59
N LEU A 291 0.69 -5.87 -10.22
CA LEU A 291 0.43 -6.35 -11.58
C LEU A 291 -0.91 -7.10 -11.68
N VAL A 292 -1.23 -7.93 -10.69
CA VAL A 292 -2.54 -8.58 -10.58
C VAL A 292 -3.66 -7.53 -10.51
N VAL A 293 -3.53 -6.54 -9.63
CA VAL A 293 -4.49 -5.43 -9.51
C VAL A 293 -4.58 -4.64 -10.82
N CYS A 294 -3.44 -4.35 -11.45
CA CYS A 294 -3.38 -3.65 -12.73
C CYS A 294 -4.10 -4.41 -13.83
N TRP A 295 -3.96 -5.73 -13.90
CA TRP A 295 -4.71 -6.57 -14.84
C TRP A 295 -6.22 -6.46 -14.60
N VAL A 296 -6.68 -6.61 -13.35
CA VAL A 296 -8.11 -6.49 -13.00
C VAL A 296 -8.65 -5.13 -13.42
N VAL A 297 -7.95 -4.04 -13.06
CA VAL A 297 -8.34 -2.68 -13.44
C VAL A 297 -8.36 -2.51 -14.95
N PHE A 298 -7.34 -3.00 -15.66
CA PHE A 298 -7.27 -2.92 -17.13
C PHE A 298 -8.43 -3.64 -17.81
N ALA A 299 -8.66 -4.91 -17.45
CA ALA A 299 -9.72 -5.73 -18.03
C ALA A 299 -11.10 -5.10 -17.79
N CYS A 300 -11.41 -4.71 -16.54
CA CYS A 300 -12.68 -4.07 -16.22
C CYS A 300 -12.84 -2.71 -16.92
N ALA A 301 -11.81 -1.87 -16.93
CA ALA A 301 -11.90 -0.52 -17.49
C ALA A 301 -11.95 -0.49 -19.03
N THR A 302 -11.53 -1.56 -19.72
CA THR A 302 -11.55 -1.66 -21.19
C THR A 302 -12.78 -2.39 -21.74
N GLY A 303 -13.71 -2.83 -20.89
CA GLY A 303 -14.89 -3.61 -21.27
C GLY A 303 -14.68 -5.14 -21.28
N ASN A 304 -13.48 -5.62 -20.97
CA ASN A 304 -13.12 -7.04 -20.95
C ASN A 304 -13.29 -7.70 -19.57
N GLY A 305 -14.12 -7.12 -18.71
CA GLY A 305 -14.33 -7.59 -17.33
C GLY A 305 -15.17 -8.86 -17.24
N GLY A 306 -15.94 -9.20 -18.28
CA GLY A 306 -16.79 -10.39 -18.35
C GLY A 306 -16.43 -11.28 -19.54
N ILE A 307 -16.88 -12.54 -19.48
CA ILE A 307 -16.71 -13.51 -20.58
C ILE A 307 -17.75 -13.28 -21.70
N HIS A 308 -18.80 -12.50 -21.43
CA HIS A 308 -19.85 -12.12 -22.36
C HIS A 308 -19.90 -10.59 -22.55
N GLN A 309 -19.30 -10.12 -23.65
CA GLN A 309 -19.72 -8.95 -24.41
C GLN A 309 -19.56 -9.26 -25.90
#